data_AF-A0AAQ0LT97-F1
#
_entry.id   AF-A0AAQ0LT97-F1
#
_cell.length_a   1.000
_cell.length_b   1.000
_cell.length_c   1.000
_cell.angle_alpha   90.00
_cell.angle_beta   90.00
_cell.angle_gamma   90.00
#
_symmetry.space_group_name_H-M   'P 1'
#
loop_
_entity.id
_entity.type
_entity.pdbx_description
1 polymer ?
#
loop_
_entity_poly.entity_id
_entity_poly.type
_entity_poly.pdbx_seq_one_letter_code
_entity_poly.pdbx_strand_id
1 'polypeptide(L)'
;MAMVHIRLRAPTNGGTRAGVGMVVFQPSARHTDDASVVLPDTFTVVLDEEGEATVDIQPAGPDWCWKTDEQVPYGSIRWFTVPDTAGTLEYAELTDVDPRTFKPGRNLTAWQAVTGDIKTMIDSMPRFLTGHGSPTIDGKPGDIYLDLDTMDLYTNQERN
;
A
#
# COMPACT_ATOMS: atom_id res chain seq x y z
N MET A 1 -6.13 -10.18 -19.48
CA MET A 1 -6.77 -10.64 -18.22
C MET A 1 -5.67 -11.08 -17.28
N ALA A 2 -5.79 -10.74 -16.00
CA ALA A 2 -4.89 -11.18 -14.96
C ALA A 2 -5.50 -12.39 -14.24
N MET A 3 -4.66 -13.38 -13.93
CA MET A 3 -5.08 -14.57 -13.20
C MET A 3 -4.88 -14.31 -11.70
N VAL A 4 -5.94 -14.46 -10.92
CA VAL A 4 -5.91 -14.27 -9.46
C VAL A 4 -6.16 -15.60 -8.77
N HIS A 5 -5.23 -15.97 -7.91
CA HIS A 5 -5.33 -17.13 -7.04
C HIS A 5 -5.93 -16.72 -5.69
N ILE A 6 -7.06 -17.31 -5.35
CA ILE A 6 -7.81 -17.06 -4.13
C ILE A 6 -7.52 -18.18 -3.16
N ARG A 7 -7.20 -17.82 -1.91
CA ARG A 7 -7.07 -18.76 -0.80
C ARG A 7 -7.66 -18.17 0.47
N LEU A 8 -8.85 -18.62 0.85
CA LEU A 8 -9.51 -18.18 2.09
C LEU A 8 -9.32 -19.22 3.19
N ARG A 9 -8.92 -18.75 4.37
CA ARG A 9 -8.60 -19.60 5.52
C ARG A 9 -9.28 -19.07 6.78
N ALA A 10 -9.86 -19.99 7.56
CA ALA A 10 -10.41 -19.69 8.89
C ALA A 10 -9.42 -20.13 9.97
N PRO A 11 -9.28 -19.40 11.08
CA PRO A 11 -8.36 -19.78 12.16
C PRO A 11 -8.81 -21.05 12.88
N THR A 12 -7.83 -21.82 13.35
CA THR A 12 -8.01 -22.93 14.30
C THR A 12 -7.00 -22.78 15.45
N ASN A 13 -7.12 -23.57 16.51
CA ASN A 13 -6.12 -23.58 17.56
C ASN A 13 -4.80 -24.16 17.02
N GLY A 14 -3.81 -23.29 16.75
CA GLY A 14 -2.49 -23.67 16.25
C GLY A 14 -2.36 -23.75 14.73
N GLY A 15 -3.34 -23.26 13.95
CA GLY A 15 -3.25 -23.27 12.49
C GLY A 15 -4.43 -22.60 11.79
N THR A 16 -4.71 -23.07 10.58
CA THR A 16 -5.88 -22.65 9.80
C THR A 16 -6.57 -23.85 9.17
N ARG A 17 -7.82 -23.66 8.77
CA ARG A 17 -8.59 -24.59 7.94
C ARG A 17 -9.13 -23.87 6.71
N ALA A 18 -9.56 -24.64 5.71
CA ALA A 18 -10.22 -24.11 4.52
C ALA A 18 -11.44 -23.26 4.86
N GLY A 19 -11.53 -22.08 4.24
CA GLY A 19 -12.73 -21.26 4.21
C GLY A 19 -13.58 -21.66 3.00
N VAL A 20 -14.35 -22.74 3.14
CA VAL A 20 -15.19 -23.25 2.04
C VAL A 20 -16.42 -22.36 1.86
N GLY A 21 -16.76 -22.06 0.60
CA GLY A 21 -17.90 -21.23 0.22
C GLY A 21 -17.70 -20.68 -1.20
N MET A 22 -18.02 -19.40 -1.40
CA MET A 22 -17.85 -18.74 -2.70
C MET A 22 -17.44 -17.28 -2.54
N VAL A 23 -16.87 -16.70 -3.58
CA VAL A 23 -16.54 -15.28 -3.67
C VAL A 23 -17.31 -14.69 -4.84
N VAL A 24 -18.12 -13.67 -4.57
CA VAL A 24 -18.89 -12.95 -5.59
C VAL A 24 -18.10 -11.74 -6.03
N PHE A 25 -17.75 -11.66 -7.31
CA PHE A 25 -17.00 -10.56 -7.91
C PHE A 25 -17.93 -9.57 -8.61
N GLN A 26 -17.60 -8.29 -8.52
CA GLN A 26 -18.36 -7.21 -9.17
C GLN A 26 -17.42 -6.04 -9.53
N PRO A 27 -17.43 -5.52 -10.76
CA PRO A 27 -16.83 -4.22 -11.04
C PRO A 27 -17.59 -3.13 -10.28
N SER A 28 -16.88 -2.18 -9.67
CA SER A 28 -17.50 -1.06 -8.95
C SER A 28 -18.27 -0.09 -9.85
N ALA A 29 -17.95 -0.05 -11.14
CA ALA A 29 -18.58 0.81 -12.12
C ALA A 29 -18.59 0.15 -13.52
N ARG A 30 -19.46 0.68 -14.40
CA ARG A 30 -19.38 0.35 -15.82
C ARG A 30 -18.05 0.86 -16.38
N HIS A 31 -17.43 0.09 -17.25
CA HIS A 31 -16.18 0.49 -17.90
C HIS A 31 -16.11 -0.10 -19.32
N THR A 32 -15.15 0.38 -20.10
CA THR A 32 -14.90 -0.12 -21.45
C THR A 32 -13.80 -1.18 -21.38
N ASP A 33 -14.01 -2.28 -22.08
CA ASP A 33 -12.98 -3.28 -22.38
C ASP A 33 -12.95 -3.51 -23.89
N ASP A 34 -11.87 -3.06 -24.54
CA ASP A 34 -11.74 -3.00 -25.99
C ASP A 34 -12.96 -2.33 -26.67
N ALA A 35 -13.76 -3.07 -27.45
CA ALA A 35 -14.97 -2.57 -28.10
C ALA A 35 -16.25 -2.76 -27.26
N SER A 36 -16.15 -3.36 -26.06
CA SER A 36 -17.27 -3.72 -25.21
C SER A 36 -17.46 -2.74 -24.07
N VAL A 37 -18.71 -2.58 -23.62
CA VAL A 37 -19.02 -1.94 -22.34
C VAL A 37 -19.38 -3.03 -21.33
N VAL A 38 -18.54 -3.16 -20.30
CA VAL A 38 -18.76 -4.09 -19.19
C VAL A 38 -19.69 -3.40 -18.18
N LEU A 39 -20.78 -4.08 -17.86
CA LEU A 39 -21.72 -3.63 -16.83
C LEU A 39 -21.22 -4.07 -15.44
N PRO A 40 -21.52 -3.32 -14.36
CA PRO A 40 -21.13 -3.68 -12.99
C PRO A 40 -22.02 -4.78 -12.43
N ASP A 41 -22.21 -5.85 -13.19
CA ASP A 41 -22.94 -7.05 -12.78
C ASP A 41 -22.00 -8.04 -12.07
N THR A 42 -22.59 -9.01 -11.38
CA THR A 42 -21.87 -9.97 -10.55
C THR A 42 -21.60 -11.28 -11.27
N PHE A 43 -20.49 -11.93 -10.93
CA PHE A 43 -20.29 -13.35 -11.18
C PHE A 43 -19.72 -14.03 -9.94
N THR A 44 -19.88 -15.34 -9.84
CA THR A 44 -19.53 -16.11 -8.65
C THR A 44 -18.40 -17.09 -8.94
N VAL A 45 -17.43 -17.16 -8.03
CA VAL A 45 -16.36 -18.16 -8.03
C VAL A 45 -16.55 -19.06 -6.81
N VAL A 46 -16.78 -20.36 -7.03
CA VAL A 46 -16.92 -21.34 -5.95
C VAL A 46 -15.52 -21.79 -5.52
N LEU A 47 -15.27 -21.83 -4.22
CA LEU A 47 -14.03 -22.33 -3.65
C LEU A 47 -14.10 -23.86 -3.50
N ASP A 48 -12.97 -24.53 -3.74
CA ASP A 48 -12.83 -25.97 -3.52
C ASP A 48 -12.84 -26.35 -2.02
N GLU A 49 -12.63 -27.64 -1.73
CA GLU A 49 -12.60 -28.15 -0.36
C GLU A 49 -11.41 -27.60 0.45
N GLU A 50 -10.35 -27.14 -0.22
CA GLU A 50 -9.21 -26.46 0.34
C GLU A 50 -9.45 -24.95 0.55
N GLY A 51 -10.59 -24.41 0.09
CA GLY A 51 -10.92 -23.00 0.17
C GLY A 51 -10.14 -22.17 -0.85
N GLU A 52 -9.78 -22.79 -1.97
CA GLU A 52 -8.96 -22.24 -3.04
C GLU A 52 -9.76 -22.16 -4.35
N ALA A 53 -9.40 -21.21 -5.20
CA ALA A 53 -9.88 -21.09 -6.58
C ALA A 53 -8.96 -20.18 -7.39
N THR A 54 -8.96 -20.34 -8.71
CA THR A 54 -8.29 -19.43 -9.63
C THR A 54 -9.32 -18.78 -10.54
N VAL A 55 -9.20 -17.47 -10.74
CA VAL A 55 -10.14 -16.69 -11.57
C VAL A 55 -9.36 -15.77 -12.51
N ASP A 56 -9.81 -15.70 -13.76
CA ASP A 56 -9.34 -14.72 -14.73
C ASP A 56 -10.22 -13.47 -14.67
N ILE A 57 -9.64 -12.33 -14.30
CA ILE A 57 -10.35 -11.05 -14.23
C ILE A 57 -9.60 -9.94 -14.96
N GLN A 58 -10.32 -8.90 -15.36
CA GLN A 58 -9.73 -7.75 -16.04
C GLN A 58 -8.87 -6.93 -15.07
N PRO A 59 -7.73 -6.39 -15.53
CA PRO A 59 -7.03 -5.33 -14.81
C PRO A 59 -7.97 -4.14 -14.56
N ALA A 60 -7.85 -3.53 -13.38
CA ALA A 60 -8.64 -2.37 -13.02
C ALA A 60 -8.09 -1.10 -13.69
N GLY A 61 -8.99 -0.17 -14.04
CA GLY A 61 -8.65 1.13 -14.61
C GLY A 61 -8.55 2.26 -13.56
N PRO A 62 -8.32 3.51 -13.99
CA PRO A 62 -8.22 4.65 -13.06
C PRO A 62 -9.55 5.00 -12.38
N ASP A 63 -10.68 4.67 -13.02
CA ASP A 63 -12.02 5.13 -12.62
C ASP A 63 -12.92 4.00 -12.07
N TRP A 64 -12.36 2.82 -11.83
CA TRP A 64 -13.09 1.68 -11.28
C TRP A 64 -12.13 0.69 -10.60
N CYS A 65 -12.63 0.00 -9.58
CA CYS A 65 -11.96 -1.13 -8.94
C CYS A 65 -12.88 -2.37 -8.87
N TRP A 66 -12.31 -3.52 -8.47
CA TRP A 66 -13.07 -4.72 -8.17
C TRP A 66 -13.63 -4.67 -6.75
N LYS A 67 -14.84 -5.19 -6.59
CA LYS A 67 -15.47 -5.51 -5.32
C LYS A 67 -15.62 -7.03 -5.23
N THR A 68 -15.36 -7.57 -4.06
CA THR A 68 -15.77 -8.95 -3.72
C THR A 68 -16.68 -8.96 -2.51
N ASP A 69 -17.60 -9.93 -2.49
CA ASP A 69 -18.33 -10.37 -1.30
C ASP A 69 -17.91 -11.82 -1.01
N GLU A 70 -17.14 -12.00 0.06
CA GLU A 70 -16.65 -13.32 0.48
C GLU A 70 -17.74 -14.05 1.25
N GLN A 71 -18.52 -14.87 0.54
CA GLN A 71 -19.62 -15.66 1.09
C GLN A 71 -19.09 -16.96 1.72
N VAL A 72 -18.23 -16.76 2.72
CA VAL A 72 -17.73 -17.77 3.66
C VAL A 72 -18.07 -17.32 5.08
N PRO A 73 -18.10 -18.20 6.10
CA PRO A 73 -18.31 -17.77 7.47
C PRO A 73 -17.29 -16.71 7.89
N TYR A 74 -17.78 -15.54 8.32
CA TYR A 74 -16.97 -14.36 8.68
C TYR A 74 -16.16 -13.74 7.53
N GLY A 75 -16.53 -14.00 6.28
CA GLY A 75 -15.97 -13.29 5.14
C GLY A 75 -16.32 -11.80 5.15
N SER A 76 -15.62 -11.03 4.32
CA SER A 76 -15.78 -9.59 4.20
C SER A 76 -16.12 -9.15 2.78
N ILE A 77 -16.61 -7.92 2.66
CA ILE A 77 -16.55 -7.19 1.41
C ILE A 77 -15.16 -6.58 1.27
N ARG A 78 -14.49 -6.78 0.13
CA ARG A 78 -13.24 -6.10 -0.23
C ARG A 78 -13.43 -5.24 -1.47
N TRP A 79 -12.63 -4.19 -1.55
CA TRP A 79 -12.51 -3.33 -2.73
C TRP A 79 -11.03 -3.22 -3.05
N PHE A 80 -10.61 -3.64 -4.23
CA PHE A 80 -9.19 -3.74 -4.57
C PHE A 80 -8.92 -3.46 -6.05
N THR A 81 -7.68 -3.08 -6.35
CA THR A 81 -7.21 -2.93 -7.73
C THR A 81 -6.46 -4.17 -8.19
N VAL A 82 -6.58 -4.48 -9.49
CA VAL A 82 -5.86 -5.57 -10.15
C VAL A 82 -4.92 -4.95 -11.17
N PRO A 83 -3.60 -5.07 -11.00
CA PRO A 83 -2.64 -4.52 -11.96
C PRO A 83 -2.66 -5.30 -13.29
N ASP A 84 -2.33 -4.61 -14.38
CA ASP A 84 -2.16 -5.24 -15.68
C ASP A 84 -0.82 -5.97 -15.74
N THR A 85 -0.85 -7.28 -15.49
CA THR A 85 0.34 -8.14 -15.48
C THR A 85 0.02 -9.49 -16.12
N ALA A 86 1.04 -10.15 -16.68
CA ALA A 86 0.91 -11.47 -17.31
C ALA A 86 1.03 -12.65 -16.32
N GLY A 87 1.19 -12.40 -15.02
CA GLY A 87 1.43 -13.43 -14.00
C GLY A 87 0.20 -13.78 -13.17
N THR A 88 0.34 -14.80 -12.32
CA THR A 88 -0.62 -15.11 -11.27
C THR A 88 -0.39 -14.16 -10.09
N LEU A 89 -1.46 -13.52 -9.63
CA LEU A 89 -1.47 -12.67 -8.44
C LEU A 89 -2.15 -13.41 -7.29
N GLU A 90 -1.62 -13.28 -6.07
CA GLU A 90 -2.30 -13.78 -4.87
C GLU A 90 -3.37 -12.78 -4.43
N TYR A 91 -4.60 -13.26 -4.22
CA TYR A 91 -5.73 -12.44 -3.78
C TYR A 91 -5.44 -11.68 -2.46
N ALA A 92 -4.64 -12.28 -1.57
CA ALA A 92 -4.21 -11.68 -0.31
C ALA A 92 -3.21 -10.51 -0.49
N GLU A 93 -2.53 -10.43 -1.63
CA GLU A 93 -1.53 -9.39 -1.93
C GLU A 93 -2.11 -8.23 -2.77
N LEU A 94 -3.35 -8.37 -3.25
CA LEU A 94 -4.03 -7.31 -3.98
C LEU A 94 -4.23 -6.08 -3.08
N THR A 95 -4.01 -4.91 -3.66
CA THR A 95 -4.07 -3.64 -2.93
C THR A 95 -5.51 -3.21 -2.72
N ASP A 96 -5.94 -3.16 -1.46
CA ASP A 96 -7.24 -2.60 -1.10
C ASP A 96 -7.30 -1.09 -1.38
N VAL A 97 -8.42 -0.63 -1.92
CA VAL A 97 -8.66 0.76 -2.32
C VAL A 97 -9.95 1.31 -1.69
N ASP A 98 -10.02 2.62 -1.50
CA ASP A 98 -11.29 3.28 -1.18
C ASP A 98 -12.17 3.32 -2.45
N PRO A 99 -13.39 2.76 -2.45
CA PRO A 99 -14.22 2.66 -3.65
C PRO A 99 -14.77 4.00 -4.16
N ARG A 100 -14.58 5.09 -3.42
CA ARG A 100 -14.94 6.45 -3.85
C ARG A 100 -13.77 7.20 -4.49
N THR A 101 -12.53 6.79 -4.18
CA THR A 101 -11.32 7.50 -4.65
C THR A 101 -10.42 6.65 -5.52
N PHE A 102 -10.60 5.33 -5.51
CA PHE A 102 -9.78 4.30 -6.18
C PHE A 102 -8.29 4.34 -5.84
N LYS A 103 -7.94 5.09 -4.79
CA LYS A 103 -6.58 5.13 -4.25
C LYS A 103 -6.42 4.03 -3.22
N PRO A 104 -5.20 3.48 -3.05
CA PRO A 104 -4.92 2.58 -1.96
C PRO A 104 -5.47 3.15 -0.65
N GLY A 105 -6.18 2.32 0.11
CA GLY A 105 -6.51 2.64 1.49
C GLY A 105 -5.21 2.96 2.24
N ARG A 106 -5.27 3.62 3.42
CA ARG A 106 -4.06 3.94 4.21
C ARG A 106 -3.22 2.68 4.47
N ASN A 107 -2.29 2.38 3.58
CA ASN A 107 -1.27 1.37 3.79
C ASN A 107 -0.25 2.02 4.70
N LEU A 108 -0.42 1.78 6.01
CA LEU A 108 0.44 2.36 7.03
C LEU A 108 1.91 2.07 6.75
N THR A 109 2.24 0.88 6.23
CA THR A 109 3.61 0.49 5.88
C THR A 109 4.16 1.30 4.70
N ALA A 110 3.38 1.45 3.61
CA ALA A 110 3.81 2.26 2.47
C ALA A 110 3.93 3.75 2.84
N TRP A 111 3.01 4.25 3.67
CA TRP A 111 3.07 5.63 4.17
C TRP A 111 4.27 5.83 5.10
N GLN A 112 4.54 4.86 5.99
CA GLN A 112 5.71 4.85 6.86
C GLN A 112 7.01 4.86 6.08
N ALA A 113 7.12 4.06 5.00
CA ALA A 113 8.29 4.05 4.12
C ALA A 113 8.53 5.44 3.51
N VAL A 114 7.50 6.03 2.89
CA VAL A 114 7.60 7.39 2.30
C VAL A 114 7.97 8.43 3.36
N THR A 115 7.36 8.40 4.55
CA THR A 115 7.71 9.34 5.62
C THR A 115 9.09 9.10 6.20
N GLY A 116 9.58 7.85 6.20
CA GLY A 116 10.92 7.48 6.64
C GLY A 116 11.99 8.06 5.73
N ASP A 117 11.78 7.97 4.41
CA ASP A 117 12.68 8.56 3.41
C ASP A 117 12.71 10.09 3.53
N ILE A 118 11.53 10.72 3.64
CA ILE A 118 11.42 12.18 3.84
C ILE A 118 12.09 12.60 5.15
N LYS A 119 11.88 11.85 6.23
CA LYS A 119 12.52 12.13 7.52
C LYS A 119 14.03 12.03 7.43
N THR A 120 14.55 11.00 6.78
CA THR A 120 15.99 10.81 6.57
C THR A 120 16.58 11.94 5.74
N MET A 121 15.87 12.36 4.69
CA MET A 121 16.26 13.52 3.88
C MET A 121 16.32 14.79 4.76
N ILE A 122 15.25 15.13 5.48
CA ILE A 122 15.20 16.31 6.35
C ILE A 122 16.30 16.25 7.43
N ASP A 123 16.48 15.09 8.06
CA ASP A 123 17.51 14.89 9.08
C ASP A 123 18.92 14.94 8.53
N SER A 124 19.12 14.78 7.21
CA SER A 124 20.43 14.93 6.55
C SER A 124 20.73 16.38 6.13
N MET A 125 19.72 17.23 5.97
CA MET A 125 19.92 18.65 5.63
C MET A 125 20.69 19.41 6.73
N PRO A 126 21.65 20.28 6.38
CA PRO A 126 22.29 21.20 7.31
C PRO A 126 21.27 22.10 8.02
N ARG A 127 21.42 22.25 9.33
CA ARG A 127 20.69 23.25 10.11
C ARG A 127 21.51 24.53 10.20
N PHE A 128 20.82 25.66 10.33
CA PHE A 128 21.42 26.95 10.69
C PHE A 128 21.24 27.16 12.19
N LEU A 129 22.36 27.33 12.88
CA LEU A 129 22.45 27.49 14.32
C LEU A 129 23.08 28.85 14.64
N THR A 130 22.78 29.39 15.82
CA THR A 130 23.35 30.66 16.30
C THR A 130 23.67 30.54 17.78
N GLY A 131 24.77 31.15 18.23
CA GLY A 131 25.11 31.22 19.66
C GLY A 131 26.27 32.17 19.92
N HIS A 132 26.83 32.10 21.13
CA HIS A 132 27.90 32.98 21.60
C HIS A 132 29.19 32.17 21.78
N GLY A 133 30.26 32.59 21.10
CA GLY A 133 31.54 31.88 21.03
C GLY A 133 31.52 30.67 20.08
N SER A 134 32.71 30.07 19.88
CA SER A 134 32.90 28.94 18.96
C SER A 134 32.08 27.71 19.37
N PRO A 135 31.49 26.96 18.41
CA PRO A 135 30.59 25.85 18.71
C PRO A 135 31.32 24.71 19.43
N THR A 136 30.83 24.34 20.64
CA THR A 136 31.48 23.30 21.47
C THR A 136 30.72 21.97 21.51
N ILE A 137 29.40 21.97 21.31
CA ILE A 137 28.53 20.78 21.36
C ILE A 137 27.23 20.85 20.53
N ASP A 138 26.85 22.02 20.03
CA ASP A 138 25.54 22.20 19.39
C ASP A 138 25.56 21.87 17.90
N GLY A 139 24.65 20.98 17.49
CA GLY A 139 24.44 20.59 16.10
C GLY A 139 25.13 19.28 15.70
N LYS A 140 24.77 18.79 14.52
CA LYS A 140 25.40 17.62 13.90
C LYS A 140 26.46 18.05 12.88
N PRO A 141 27.35 17.15 12.46
CA PRO A 141 28.27 17.42 11.36
C PRO A 141 27.54 17.92 10.11
N GLY A 142 28.12 18.93 9.47
CA GLY A 142 27.54 19.60 8.30
C GLY A 142 26.58 20.74 8.63
N ASP A 143 26.18 20.95 9.88
CA ASP A 143 25.41 22.14 10.28
C ASP A 143 26.26 23.42 10.14
N ILE A 144 25.60 24.55 9.89
CA ILE A 144 26.19 25.89 9.80
C ILE A 144 25.88 26.63 11.10
N TYR A 145 26.92 27.17 11.75
CA TYR A 145 26.80 27.91 13.00
C TYR A 145 27.32 29.33 12.85
N LEU A 146 26.56 30.32 13.33
CA LEU A 146 26.94 31.73 13.41
C LEU A 146 27.25 32.09 14.88
N ASP A 147 28.47 32.55 15.14
CA ASP A 147 28.82 33.19 16.41
C ASP A 147 28.36 34.64 16.41
N LEU A 148 27.52 35.01 17.37
CA LEU A 148 26.93 36.34 17.49
C LEU A 148 27.86 37.36 18.15
N ASP A 149 28.93 36.93 18.81
CA ASP A 149 29.90 37.83 19.42
C ASP A 149 30.92 38.34 18.39
N THR A 150 31.30 37.46 17.46
CA THR A 150 32.35 37.72 16.47
C THR A 150 31.81 37.88 15.05
N MET A 151 30.57 37.45 14.80
CA MET A 151 29.94 37.34 13.48
C MET A 151 30.63 36.34 12.54
N ASP A 152 31.45 35.44 13.08
CA ASP A 152 32.10 34.38 12.33
C ASP A 152 31.15 33.21 12.02
N LEU A 153 31.34 32.60 10.85
CA LEU A 153 30.60 31.43 10.39
C LEU A 153 31.46 30.18 10.48
N TYR A 154 30.90 29.12 11.04
CA TYR A 154 31.52 27.82 11.21
C TYR A 154 30.68 26.72 10.58
N THR A 155 31.34 25.65 10.13
CA THR A 155 30.68 24.40 9.77
C THR A 155 31.06 23.35 10.81
N ASN A 156 30.07 22.71 11.42
CA ASN A 156 30.30 21.64 12.37
C ASN A 156 30.94 20.43 11.68
N GLN A 157 32.01 19.89 12.27
CA GLN A 157 32.68 18.69 11.76
C GLN A 157 32.49 17.50 12.72
N GLU A 158 32.64 16.29 12.21
CA GLU A 158 32.74 15.09 13.06
C GLU A 158 33.97 15.20 13.97
N ARG A 159 33.77 14.98 15.27
CA ARG A 159 34.90 14.75 16.18
C ARG A 159 35.37 13.30 15.98
N ASN A 160 36.61 13.13 15.51
CA ASN A 160 37.31 11.84 15.51
C ASN A 160 37.40 11.25 16.93
#